data_AF-A0A7N0TXQ0-F1
#
_entry.id   AF-A0A7N0TXQ0-F1
#
_cell.length_a   1.000
_cell.length_b   1.000
_cell.length_c   1.000
_cell.angle_alpha   90.00
_cell.angle_beta   90.00
_cell.angle_gamma   90.00
#
_symmetry.space_group_name_H-M   'P 1'
#
loop_
_entity.id
_entity.type
_entity.pdbx_description
1 polymer ?
#
loop_
_entity_poly.entity_id
_entity_poly.type
_entity_poly.pdbx_seq_one_letter_code
_entity_poly.pdbx_strand_id
1 'polypeptide(L)' 'MVVKGKIEAKVEIKSSAQEFHDVVNGKPHHLANISPDKMHGCTLHSGDLGSTGSIIEWHYTHGTTNICLLPPSFKP' A
#
# COMPACT_ATOMS: atom_id res chain seq x y z
N MET A 1 -25.92 -7.99 4.22
CA MET A 1 -25.36 -7.43 5.47
C MET A 1 -24.00 -6.84 5.16
N VAL A 2 -23.74 -5.58 5.51
CA VAL A 2 -22.41 -4.96 5.35
C VAL A 2 -21.81 -4.84 6.74
N VAL A 3 -20.76 -5.61 7.01
CA VAL A 3 -19.97 -5.47 8.24
C VAL A 3 -18.99 -4.31 8.01
N LYS A 4 -19.21 -3.18 8.69
CA LYS A 4 -18.26 -2.06 8.71
C LYS A 4 -17.50 -2.08 10.03
N GLY A 5 -16.18 -2.16 9.96
CA GLY A 5 -15.30 -2.06 11.12
C GLY A 5 -14.16 -1.09 10.80
N LYS A 6 -13.68 -0.36 11.80
CA LYS A 6 -12.52 0.52 11.72
C LYS A 6 -11.50 0.07 12.74
N ILE A 7 -10.26 -0.10 12.32
CA ILE A 7 -9.14 -0.44 13.18
C ILE A 7 -8.10 0.67 13.02
N GLU A 8 -7.56 1.16 14.13
CA GLU A 8 -6.52 2.19 14.17
C GLU A 8 -5.36 1.71 15.02
N ALA A 9 -4.13 2.01 14.59
CA ALA A 9 -2.91 1.72 15.33
C ALA A 9 -1.96 2.93 15.21
N LYS A 10 -1.23 3.22 16.29
CA LYS A 10 -0.22 4.28 16.33
C LYS A 10 1.11 3.66 16.72
N VAL A 11 2.13 3.91 15.92
CA VAL A 11 3.51 3.44 16.14
C VAL A 11 4.44 4.63 16.02
N GLU A 12 5.39 4.75 16.94
CA GLU A 12 6.43 5.77 16.84
C GLU A 12 7.49 5.37 15.82
N ILE A 13 7.76 6.27 14.87
CA ILE A 13 8.82 6.11 13.88
C ILE A 13 9.99 7.01 14.23
N LYS A 14 11.22 6.52 14.03
CA LYS A 14 12.46 7.30 14.22
C LYS A 14 12.80 8.17 13.00
N SER A 15 12.20 7.89 11.85
CA SER A 15 12.37 8.64 10.61
C SER A 15 11.47 9.88 10.57
N SER A 16 11.77 10.82 9.68
CA SER A 16 10.91 12.00 9.51
C SER A 16 9.56 11.61 8.89
N ALA A 17 8.51 12.38 9.22
CA ALA A 17 7.18 12.16 8.65
C ALA A 17 7.16 12.32 7.12
N GLN A 18 7.98 13.24 6.60
CA GLN A 18 8.11 13.49 5.17
C GLN A 18 8.67 12.28 4.42
N GLU A 19 9.78 11.71 4.90
CA GLU A 19 10.40 10.54 4.27
C GLU A 19 9.44 9.34 4.28
N PHE A 20 8.74 9.11 5.39
CA PHE A 20 7.76 8.03 5.47
C PHE A 20 6.59 8.24 4.50
N HIS A 21 6.05 9.45 4.43
CA HIS A 21 4.97 9.78 3.51
C HIS A 21 5.39 9.61 2.04
N ASP A 22 6.59 10.04 1.69
CA ASP A 22 7.10 9.98 0.31
C ASP A 22 7.38 8.53 -0.13
N VAL A 23 7.86 7.67 0.77
CA VAL A 23 8.05 6.25 0.48
C VAL A 23 6.71 5.54 0.29
N VAL A 24 5.74 5.80 1.17
CA VAL A 24 4.43 5.13 1.14
C VAL A 24 3.59 5.58 -0.05
N ASN A 25 3.57 6.89 -0.34
CA ASN A 25 2.70 7.45 -1.37
C ASN A 25 3.41 7.63 -2.73
N GLY A 26 4.66 8.12 -2.72
CA GLY A 26 5.35 8.53 -3.94
C GLY A 26 6.19 7.44 -4.60
N LYS A 27 6.68 6.45 -3.83
CA LYS A 27 7.64 5.44 -4.33
C LYS A 27 7.34 4.05 -3.78
N PRO A 28 6.20 3.44 -4.14
CA PRO A 28 5.84 2.10 -3.68
C PRO A 28 6.86 1.01 -4.09
N HIS A 29 7.63 1.21 -5.18
CA HIS A 29 8.75 0.33 -5.52
C HIS A 29 9.87 0.35 -4.47
N HIS A 30 10.11 1.46 -3.79
CA HIS A 30 11.04 1.51 -2.66
C HIS A 30 10.48 0.77 -1.45
N LEU A 31 9.16 0.80 -1.24
CA LEU A 31 8.53 0.05 -0.15
C LEU A 31 8.75 -1.47 -0.29
N ALA A 32 8.67 -1.99 -1.52
CA ALA A 32 9.00 -3.38 -1.82
C ALA A 32 10.47 -3.73 -1.54
N ASN A 33 11.39 -2.78 -1.77
CA ASN A 33 12.81 -2.97 -1.42
C ASN A 33 13.07 -2.88 0.10
N ILE A 34 12.27 -2.11 0.85
CA ILE A 34 12.44 -1.94 2.30
C ILE A 34 12.02 -3.19 3.06
N SER A 35 10.96 -3.87 2.63
CA SER A 35 10.46 -5.09 3.27
C SER A 35 10.02 -6.10 2.20
N PRO A 36 10.97 -6.72 1.49
CA PRO A 36 10.66 -7.67 0.41
C PRO A 36 10.01 -8.96 0.93
N ASP A 37 10.14 -9.23 2.24
CA ASP A 37 9.49 -10.34 2.95
C ASP A 37 7.97 -10.17 3.06
N LYS A 38 7.50 -8.92 3.10
CA LYS A 38 6.07 -8.59 3.22
C LYS A 38 5.55 -7.98 1.95
N MET A 39 6.22 -6.97 1.41
CA MET A 39 5.81 -6.25 0.22
C MET A 39 6.61 -6.75 -0.98
N HIS A 40 5.94 -7.41 -1.92
CA HIS A 40 6.58 -7.92 -3.12
C HIS A 40 6.62 -6.88 -4.24
N GLY A 41 5.66 -5.95 -4.25
CA GLY A 41 5.58 -4.91 -5.26
C GLY A 41 4.22 -4.26 -5.36
N CYS A 42 4.08 -3.45 -6.40
CA CYS A 42 2.82 -2.84 -6.78
C CYS A 42 2.70 -2.72 -8.31
N THR A 43 1.47 -2.73 -8.80
CA THR A 43 1.15 -2.46 -10.21
C THR A 43 0.22 -1.26 -10.30
N LEU A 44 0.60 -0.27 -11.08
CA LEU A 44 -0.22 0.91 -11.33
C LEU A 44 -1.21 0.61 -12.45
N HIS A 45 -2.50 0.70 -12.14
CA HIS A 45 -3.59 0.48 -13.10
C HIS A 45 -4.10 1.79 -13.71
N SER A 46 -4.08 2.89 -12.94
CA SER A 46 -4.56 4.19 -13.41
C SER A 46 -3.93 5.35 -12.66
N GLY A 47 -3.72 6.48 -13.34
CA GLY A 47 -3.08 7.69 -12.80
C GLY A 47 -1.57 7.58 -12.71
N ASP A 48 -0.98 8.35 -11.79
CA ASP A 48 0.45 8.37 -11.48
C ASP A 48 0.68 8.10 -9.99
N LEU A 49 1.79 7.46 -9.66
CA LEU A 49 2.19 7.20 -8.27
C LEU A 49 2.29 8.52 -7.48
N GLY A 50 1.68 8.55 -6.30
CA GLY A 50 1.64 9.74 -5.44
C GLY A 50 0.59 10.79 -5.82
N SER A 51 -0.14 10.60 -6.91
CA SER A 51 -1.23 11.50 -7.33
C SER A 51 -2.58 11.05 -6.79
N THR A 52 -3.42 12.02 -6.39
CA THR A 52 -4.79 11.77 -5.96
C THR A 52 -5.60 11.12 -7.08
N GLY A 53 -6.29 10.02 -6.78
CA GLY A 53 -7.09 9.28 -7.76
C GLY A 53 -6.34 8.17 -8.49
N SER A 54 -5.07 7.92 -8.15
CA SER A 54 -4.33 6.76 -8.66
C SER A 54 -4.89 5.44 -8.13
N ILE A 55 -4.86 4.41 -8.98
CA ILE A 55 -5.30 3.05 -8.65
C ILE A 55 -4.07 2.16 -8.71
N ILE A 56 -3.66 1.70 -7.54
CA ILE A 56 -2.47 0.85 -7.36
C ILE A 56 -2.93 -0.48 -6.78
N GLU A 57 -2.54 -1.57 -7.44
CA GLU A 57 -2.61 -2.92 -6.92
C GLU A 57 -1.37 -3.21 -6.09
N TRP A 58 -1.57 -3.67 -4.86
CA TRP A 58 -0.47 -4.00 -3.96
C TRP A 58 -0.33 -5.50 -3.80
N HIS A 59 0.88 -6.02 -3.98
CA HIS A 59 1.21 -7.43 -3.81
C HIS A 59 1.99 -7.61 -2.51
N TYR A 60 1.43 -8.31 -1.54
CA TYR A 60 2.09 -8.54 -0.25
C TYR A 60 1.77 -9.91 0.34
N THR A 61 2.62 -10.41 1.22
CA THR A 61 2.41 -11.64 1.98
C THR A 61 1.91 -11.31 3.38
N HIS A 62 0.82 -11.96 3.79
CA HIS A 62 0.38 -11.99 5.18
C HIS A 62 0.44 -13.42 5.70
N GLY A 63 1.34 -13.68 6.67
CA GLY A 63 1.56 -15.03 7.20
C GLY A 63 2.15 -15.94 6.12
N THR A 64 1.31 -16.76 5.50
CA THR A 64 1.68 -17.66 4.38
C THR A 64 0.93 -17.36 3.08
N THR A 65 0.06 -16.35 3.08
CA THR A 65 -0.83 -16.07 1.95
C THR A 65 -0.38 -14.82 1.19
N ASN A 66 -0.23 -14.96 -0.13
CA ASN A 66 -0.06 -13.83 -1.04
C ASN A 66 -1.41 -13.14 -1.24
N ILE A 67 -1.46 -11.84 -0.97
CA ILE A 67 -2.66 -11.01 -1.10
C ILE A 67 -2.38 -9.93 -2.15
N CYS A 68 -3.30 -9.81 -3.10
CA CYS A 68 -3.40 -8.69 -4.02
C CYS A 68 -4.54 -7.79 -3.56
N LEU A 69 -4.24 -6.56 -3.14
CA LEU A 69 -5.26 -5.58 -2.76
C LEU A 69 -5.45 -4.56 -3.88
N LEU A 70 -6.68 -4.53 -4.40
CA LEU A 70 -7.19 -3.51 -5.31
C LEU A 70 -8.31 -2.71 -4.64
N PRO A 71 -8.45 -1.41 -4.95
CA PRO A 71 -9.60 -0.62 -4.49
C PRO A 71 -10.92 -1.26 -4.96
N PRO A 72 -11.92 -1.43 -4.08
CA PRO A 72 -13.19 -2.08 -4.43
C PRO A 72 -14.03 -1.29 -5.46
N SER A 73 -13.71 -0.02 -5.68
CA SER A 73 -14.29 0.83 -6.72
C SER A 73 -13.79 0.52 -8.13
N PHE A 74 -12.72 -0.27 -8.28
CA PHE A 74 -12.23 -0.74 -9.57
C PHE A 74 -13.04 -1.97 -10.01
N LYS A 75 -13.98 -1.78 -10.93
CA LYS A 75 -14.60 -2.86 -11.71
C LYS A 75 -13.86 -2.98 -13.05
N PRO A 76 -13.64 -4.20 -13.57
CA PRO A 76 -13.15 -4.39 -14.93
C PRO A 76 -14.15 -3.85 -15.97
#